data_AF-A0A3D1PH23-F1
#
_entry.id   AF-A0A3D1PH23-F1
#
_cell.length_a   1.000
_cell.length_b   1.000
_cell.length_c   1.000
_cell.angle_alpha   90.00
_cell.angle_beta   90.00
_cell.angle_gamma   90.00
#
_symmetry.space_group_name_H-M   'P 1'
#
loop_
_entity.id
_entity.type
_entity.pdbx_description
1 polymer ?
#
loop_
_entity_poly.entity_id
_entity_poly.type
_entity_poly.pdbx_seq_one_letter_code
_entity_poly.pdbx_strand_id
1 'polypeptide(L)' 'MKSYSVELREKIVAAHLQKNISIRKVANIFSVSRSLVQKLVLQQKLERNLQSKPRGKPQFSHLTNADIEPVRIS' A
#
# COMPACT_ATOMS: atom_id res chain seq x y z
N MET A 1 -0.55 5.17 -13.37
CA MET A 1 0.83 4.64 -13.34
C MET A 1 0.77 3.13 -13.17
N LYS A 2 1.54 2.36 -13.94
CA LYS A 2 1.67 0.91 -13.72
C LYS A 2 2.37 0.66 -12.39
N SER A 3 1.81 -0.23 -11.59
CA SER A 3 2.44 -0.76 -10.38
C SER A 3 3.72 -1.49 -10.80
N TYR A 4 4.83 -1.29 -10.07
CA TYR A 4 6.01 -2.15 -10.23
C TYR A 4 5.61 -3.61 -10.06
N SER A 5 6.19 -4.50 -10.89
CA SER A 5 6.01 -5.95 -10.76
C SER A 5 6.37 -6.40 -9.34
N VAL A 6 5.67 -7.42 -8.84
CA VAL A 6 5.93 -8.02 -7.53
C VAL A 6 7.39 -8.49 -7.44
N GLU A 7 7.89 -9.11 -8.52
CA GLU A 7 9.25 -9.61 -8.61
C GLU A 7 10.32 -8.50 -8.42
N LEU A 8 10.06 -7.29 -8.94
CA LEU A 8 10.98 -6.16 -8.76
C LEU A 8 10.99 -5.71 -7.29
N ARG A 9 9.83 -5.66 -6.64
CA ARG A 9 9.72 -5.26 -5.23
C ARG A 9 10.44 -6.26 -4.32
N GLU A 10 10.28 -7.55 -4.59
CA GLU A 10 10.97 -8.63 -3.90
C GLU A 10 12.49 -8.48 -4.02
N LYS A 11 13.01 -8.25 -5.24
CA LYS A 11 14.45 -8.03 -5.46
C LYS A 11 14.99 -6.81 -4.71
N ILE A 12 14.24 -5.70 -4.67
CA ILE A 12 14.60 -4.49 -3.92
C ILE A 12 14.73 -4.79 -2.42
N VAL A 13 13.74 -5.48 -1.86
CA VAL A 13 13.70 -5.80 -0.43
C VAL A 13 14.77 -6.81 -0.07
N ALA A 14 14.96 -7.85 -0.87
CA ALA A 14 16.02 -8.84 -0.70
C ALA A 14 17.41 -8.19 -0.73
N ALA A 15 17.65 -7.23 -1.63
CA ALA A 15 18.93 -6.51 -1.68
C ALA A 15 19.24 -5.75 -0.37
N HIS A 16 18.23 -5.17 0.29
CA HIS A 16 18.43 -4.50 1.56
C HIS A 16 18.57 -5.48 2.73
N LEU A 17 17.66 -6.45 2.84
CA LEU A 17 17.56 -7.34 4.01
C LEU A 17 18.56 -8.49 3.99
N GLN A 18 18.81 -9.09 2.82
CA GLN A 18 19.70 -10.26 2.71
C GLN A 18 21.14 -9.84 2.46
N LYS A 19 21.36 -8.82 1.62
CA LYS A 19 22.71 -8.36 1.24
C LYS A 19 23.24 -7.21 2.11
N ASN A 20 22.48 -6.76 3.11
CA ASN A 20 22.81 -5.65 4.01
C ASN A 20 23.22 -4.36 3.27
N ILE A 21 22.65 -4.13 2.08
CA ILE A 21 22.96 -2.95 1.27
C ILE A 21 22.16 -1.77 1.82
N SER A 22 22.79 -0.60 1.97
CA SER A 22 22.08 0.60 2.44
C SER A 22 20.96 1.02 1.48
N ILE A 23 19.87 1.59 2.04
CA ILE A 23 18.70 2.06 1.28
C ILE A 23 19.11 2.98 0.12
N ARG A 24 20.08 3.87 0.34
CA ARG A 24 20.61 4.78 -0.70
C ARG A 24 21.22 4.00 -1.87
N LYS A 25 22.03 2.97 -1.57
CA LYS A 25 22.71 2.18 -2.60
C LYS A 25 21.73 1.28 -3.34
N VAL A 26 20.73 0.70 -2.66
CA VAL A 26 19.63 -0.04 -3.30
C VAL A 26 18.85 0.86 -4.26
N ALA A 27 18.47 2.07 -3.83
CA ALA A 27 17.77 3.03 -4.68
C ALA A 27 18.53 3.32 -5.99
N ASN A 28 19.86 3.51 -5.90
CA ASN A 28 20.70 3.74 -7.07
C ASN A 28 20.79 2.51 -7.99
N ILE A 29 20.99 1.30 -7.43
CA ILE A 29 21.10 0.05 -8.21
C ILE A 29 19.83 -0.22 -9.03
N PHE A 30 18.67 -0.02 -8.40
CA PHE A 30 17.38 -0.30 -9.04
C PHE A 30 16.79 0.91 -9.75
N SER A 31 17.48 2.06 -9.77
CA SER A 31 16.98 3.33 -10.33
C SER A 31 15.58 3.71 -9.81
N VAL A 32 15.37 3.55 -8.51
CA VAL A 32 14.10 3.87 -7.83
C VAL A 32 14.29 4.93 -6.75
N SER A 33 13.21 5.55 -6.31
CA SER A 33 13.25 6.52 -5.22
C SER A 33 13.55 5.85 -3.86
N ARG A 34 14.27 6.56 -2.97
CA ARG A 34 14.52 6.07 -1.61
C ARG A 34 13.23 5.82 -0.81
N SER A 35 12.23 6.66 -1.00
CA SER A 35 10.93 6.54 -0.34
C SER A 35 10.22 5.25 -0.74
N LEU A 36 10.36 4.79 -2.00
CA LEU A 36 9.85 3.50 -2.42
C LEU A 36 10.54 2.36 -1.67
N VAL A 37 11.87 2.37 -1.63
CA VAL A 37 12.65 1.34 -0.92
C VAL A 37 12.25 1.30 0.57
N GLN A 38 12.16 2.46 1.22
CA GLN A 38 11.72 2.54 2.62
C GLN A 38 10.31 1.96 2.82
N LYS A 39 9.35 2.32 1.96
CA LYS A 39 7.99 1.78 2.02
C LYS A 39 7.97 0.26 1.87
N LEU A 40 8.70 -0.29 0.90
CA LEU A 40 8.76 -1.73 0.67
C LEU A 40 9.40 -2.49 1.84
N VAL A 41 10.48 -1.97 2.41
CA VAL A 41 11.13 -2.56 3.58
C VAL A 41 10.20 -2.55 4.79
N LEU A 42 9.49 -1.44 5.01
CA LEU A 42 8.52 -1.32 6.10
C LEU A 42 7.34 -2.29 5.90
N GLN A 43 6.80 -2.39 4.69
CA GLN A 43 5.75 -3.35 4.33
C GLN A 43 6.20 -4.80 4.57
N GLN A 44 7.41 -5.18 4.15
CA GLN A 44 7.94 -6.52 4.42
C GLN A 44 8.02 -6.84 5.91
N LYS A 45 8.46 -5.86 6.73
CA LYS A 45 8.60 -6.04 8.18
C LYS A 45 7.25 -6.16 8.90
N LEU A 46 6.26 -5.38 8.47
CA LEU A 46 4.95 -5.31 9.13
C LEU A 46 3.97 -6.38 8.63
N GLU A 47 3.83 -6.52 7.31
CA GLU A 47 2.76 -7.32 6.69
C GLU A 47 3.27 -8.67 6.15
N ARG A 48 4.61 -8.86 6.10
CA ARG A 48 5.28 -9.97 5.39
C ARG A 48 4.83 -10.17 3.94
N ASN A 49 4.15 -9.18 3.36
CA ASN A 49 3.58 -9.21 2.02
C ASN A 49 3.98 -7.95 1.25
N LEU A 50 4.40 -8.14 -0.01
CA LEU A 50 4.79 -7.05 -0.93
C LEU A 50 3.73 -6.76 -2.00
N GLN A 51 2.55 -7.38 -1.87
CA GLN A 51 1.41 -7.07 -2.70
C GLN A 51 0.96 -5.62 -2.46
N SER A 52 0.58 -4.94 -3.54
CA SER A 52 0.02 -3.60 -3.43
C SER A 52 -1.30 -3.70 -2.68
N LYS A 53 -1.43 -2.93 -1.59
CA LYS A 53 -2.70 -2.77 -0.89
C LYS A 53 -3.76 -2.34 -1.90
N PRO A 54 -4.94 -3.01 -1.95
CA PRO A 54 -6.00 -2.61 -2.86
C PRO A 54 -6.33 -1.14 -2.59
N ARG A 55 -6.37 -0.32 -3.66
CA ARG A 55 -6.80 1.08 -3.56
C ARG A 55 -8.20 1.08 -2.93
N GLY A 56 -8.39 1.91 -1.91
CA GLY A 56 -9.63 1.94 -1.14
C GLY A 56 -10.84 2.06 -2.06
N LYS A 57 -11.89 1.27 -1.75
CA LYS A 57 -13.20 1.46 -2.38
C LYS A 57 -13.64 2.90 -2.08
N PRO A 58 -14.27 3.62 -3.03
CA PRO A 58 -14.91 4.88 -2.69
C PRO A 58 -15.87 4.63 -1.53
N GLN A 59 -15.68 5.34 -0.42
CA GLN A 59 -16.69 5.38 0.64
C GLN A 59 -17.91 6.08 0.04
N PHE A 60 -18.94 5.30 -0.31
CA PHE A 60 -20.25 5.87 -0.56
C PHE A 60 -20.77 6.35 0.80
N SER A 61 -20.70 7.64 1.06
CA SER A 61 -21.42 8.26 2.17
C SER A 61 -22.91 8.09 1.90
N HIS A 62 -23.55 7.12 2.57
CA HIS A 62 -25.00 7.06 2.60
C HIS A 62 -25.50 8.23 3.45
N LEU A 63 -25.70 9.39 2.82
CA LEU A 63 -26.64 10.38 3.33
C LEU A 63 -28.02 9.75 3.15
N THR A 64 -28.46 8.98 4.15
CA THR A 64 -29.86 8.59 4.27
C THR A 64 -30.62 9.86 4.57
N ASN A 65 -31.21 10.46 3.54
CA ASN A 65 -32.17 11.54 3.71
C ASN A 65 -33.24 11.07 4.70
N ALA A 66 -33.57 11.97 5.62
CA ALA A 66 -34.70 11.88 6.51
C ALA A 66 -35.95 11.42 5.75
N ASP A 67 -36.74 10.55 6.38
CA ASP A 67 -38.20 10.55 6.40
C ASP A 67 -38.67 9.19 6.93
N ILE A 68 -38.77 9.08 8.25
CA ILE A 68 -39.68 8.10 8.86
C ILE A 68 -40.60 8.92 9.78
N GLU A 69 -41.62 9.52 9.16
CA GLU A 69 -42.83 9.96 9.86
C GLU A 69 -43.42 8.76 10.61
N PRO A 70 -43.57 8.80 11.95
CA PRO A 70 -44.31 7.76 12.66
C PRO A 70 -45.80 7.91 12.32
N VAL A 71 -46.29 7.00 11.48
CA VAL A 71 -47.70 6.83 11.16
C VAL A 71 -48.50 6.68 12.47
N ARG A 72 -49.38 7.66 12.73
CA ARG A 72 -50.49 7.55 13.69
C ARG A 72 -51.38 6.38 13.29
N ILE A 73 -51.63 5.45 14.21
CA ILE A 73 -52.81 4.58 14.16
C ILE A 73 -53.46 4.57 15.55
N SER A 74 -54.65 5.17 15.55
CA SER A 74 -55.87 4.96 16.35
C SER A 74 -55.77 4.81 17.87
#